data_AF-A0A7S0RAZ8-F1
#
_entry.id   AF-A0A7S0RAZ8-F1
#
_cell.length_a   1.000
_cell.length_b   1.000
_cell.length_c   1.000
_cell.angle_alpha   90.00
_cell.angle_beta   90.00
_cell.angle_gamma   90.00
#
_symmetry.space_group_name_H-M   'P 1'
#
loop_
_entity.id
_entity.type
_entity.pdbx_description
1 polymer ?
#
loop_
_entity_poly.entity_id
_entity_poly.type
_entity_poly.pdbx_seq_one_letter_code
_entity_poly.pdbx_strand_id
1 'polypeptide(L)'
;GGAAGAASGVGAMRVELRLGHRLMVEGLTSGLGVPKDKVETVLSQLHTALPFSPAAQREERAGRWPGIAKALEDPSMGVPGYCIGRLRTALLGAAGELGAGLARMTAMAKELASSGASGGGARVGRGGVLPASASLLYAATAELQVLAHYLGLVGVCAPALSVVLDPLMIPPDGYSGALFTLHLLTPGPAPAVTGASSGSSSSSTLRCHTLAAGGRYDGLLRMLWPP
;
A
#
# COMPACT_ATOMS: atom_id res chain seq x y z
N GLY A 1 -13.41 -51.84 11.39
CA GLY A 1 -13.57 -50.61 10.57
C GLY A 1 -13.95 -49.49 11.50
N GLY A 2 -13.44 -48.27 11.38
CA GLY A 2 -12.37 -47.73 10.56
C GLY A 2 -11.90 -46.49 11.30
N ALA A 3 -10.58 -46.39 11.50
CA ALA A 3 -9.96 -45.19 12.06
C ALA A 3 -10.11 -44.08 11.01
N ALA A 4 -11.02 -43.14 11.24
CA ALA A 4 -11.04 -41.89 10.51
C ALA A 4 -9.79 -41.10 10.91
N GLY A 5 -8.78 -41.16 10.04
CA GLY A 5 -7.55 -40.39 10.19
C GLY A 5 -7.89 -38.91 10.30
N ALA A 6 -7.60 -38.34 11.47
CA ALA A 6 -7.45 -36.90 11.62
C ALA A 6 -6.30 -36.48 10.71
N ALA A 7 -6.61 -36.07 9.49
CA ALA A 7 -5.70 -35.31 8.65
C ALA A 7 -5.44 -34.01 9.39
N SER A 8 -4.35 -33.99 10.16
CA SER A 8 -3.72 -32.81 10.73
C SER A 8 -3.64 -31.77 9.63
N GLY A 9 -4.51 -30.75 9.72
CA GLY A 9 -4.63 -29.70 8.74
C GLY A 9 -3.36 -28.88 8.72
N VAL A 10 -2.43 -29.24 7.85
CA VAL A 10 -1.34 -28.36 7.43
C VAL A 10 -2.03 -27.11 6.90
N GLY A 11 -1.98 -26.02 7.69
CA GLY A 11 -2.66 -24.78 7.33
C GLY A 11 -2.26 -24.39 5.91
N ALA A 12 -3.24 -24.28 5.02
CA ALA A 12 -2.98 -24.12 3.59
C ALA A 12 -2.07 -22.91 3.38
N MET A 13 -0.90 -23.14 2.79
CA MET A 13 0.00 -22.05 2.39
C MET A 13 -0.74 -21.16 1.41
N ARG A 14 -0.73 -19.86 1.66
CA ARG A 14 -1.32 -18.85 0.77
C ARG A 14 -0.22 -17.95 0.24
N VAL A 15 -0.36 -17.57 -1.02
CA VAL A 15 0.55 -16.64 -1.66
C VAL A 15 -0.18 -15.31 -1.85
N GLU A 16 0.50 -14.21 -1.54
CA GLU A 16 -0.02 -12.86 -1.71
C GLU A 16 0.88 -12.10 -2.68
N LEU A 17 0.32 -11.66 -3.81
CA LEU A 17 0.95 -10.71 -4.72
C LEU A 17 0.49 -9.31 -4.35
N ARG A 18 1.38 -8.52 -3.76
CA ARG A 18 1.13 -7.10 -3.50
C ARG A 18 1.56 -6.29 -4.70
N LEU A 19 0.69 -5.38 -5.12
CA LEU A 19 0.96 -4.42 -6.18
C LEU A 19 0.93 -3.01 -5.61
N GLY A 20 1.86 -2.20 -6.06
CA GLY A 20 1.95 -0.78 -5.73
C GLY A 20 2.44 0.01 -6.92
N HIS A 21 2.63 1.31 -6.76
CA HIS A 21 3.14 2.14 -7.83
C HIS A 21 3.87 3.34 -7.25
N ARG A 22 5.03 3.68 -7.80
CA ARG A 22 5.83 4.82 -7.34
C ARG A 22 5.03 6.11 -7.21
N LEU A 23 4.31 6.46 -8.28
CA LEU A 23 3.51 7.68 -8.34
C LEU A 23 2.35 7.72 -7.33
N MET A 24 1.93 6.59 -6.73
CA MET A 24 0.90 6.62 -5.68
C MET A 24 1.41 7.29 -4.43
N VAL A 25 2.57 6.84 -3.94
CA VAL A 25 3.19 7.40 -2.74
C VAL A 25 3.55 8.86 -2.96
N GLU A 26 4.13 9.20 -4.11
CA GLU A 26 4.45 10.59 -4.48
C GLU A 26 3.20 11.48 -4.59
N GLY A 27 2.13 10.98 -5.21
CA GLY A 27 0.86 11.69 -5.32
C GLY A 27 0.20 11.92 -3.96
N LEU A 28 0.29 10.95 -3.05
CA LEU A 28 -0.24 11.06 -1.69
C LEU A 28 0.57 12.04 -0.83
N THR A 29 1.89 11.92 -0.79
CA THR A 29 2.73 12.83 0.02
C THR A 29 2.64 14.27 -0.48
N SER A 30 2.71 14.48 -1.80
CA SER A 30 2.56 15.82 -2.39
C SER A 30 1.15 16.39 -2.24
N GLY A 31 0.10 15.57 -2.48
CA GLY A 31 -1.28 16.01 -2.42
C GLY A 31 -1.80 16.28 -1.01
N LEU A 32 -1.18 15.67 -0.01
CA LEU A 32 -1.53 15.84 1.40
C LEU A 32 -0.60 16.85 2.10
N GLY A 33 0.22 17.58 1.36
CA GLY A 33 0.99 18.71 1.91
C GLY A 33 2.20 18.30 2.75
N VAL A 34 2.80 17.13 2.49
CA VAL A 34 4.09 16.77 3.11
C VAL A 34 5.18 17.69 2.54
N PRO A 35 6.00 18.34 3.39
CA PRO A 35 7.11 19.16 2.92
C PRO A 35 8.09 18.35 2.07
N LYS A 36 8.53 18.91 0.93
CA LYS A 36 9.36 18.19 -0.05
C LYS A 36 10.68 17.68 0.53
N ASP A 37 11.30 18.47 1.40
CA ASP A 37 12.55 18.16 2.12
C ASP A 37 12.37 17.07 3.18
N LYS A 38 11.13 16.73 3.55
CA LYS A 38 10.80 15.71 4.55
C LYS A 38 10.25 14.42 3.95
N VAL A 39 9.99 14.39 2.63
CA VAL A 39 9.37 13.24 1.97
C VAL A 39 10.11 11.94 2.29
N GLU A 40 11.43 11.88 2.08
CA GLU A 40 12.26 10.69 2.37
C GLU A 40 12.11 10.20 3.81
N THR A 41 12.13 11.12 4.78
CA THR A 41 11.95 10.77 6.19
C THR A 41 10.54 10.26 6.48
N VAL A 42 9.51 10.87 5.87
CA VAL A 42 8.13 10.36 5.95
C VAL A 42 8.03 8.96 5.36
N LEU A 43 8.62 8.71 4.19
CA LEU A 43 8.63 7.39 3.56
C LEU A 43 9.32 6.36 4.46
N SER A 44 10.45 6.72 5.07
CA SER A 44 11.15 5.85 6.03
C SER A 44 10.26 5.45 7.21
N GLN A 45 9.49 6.38 7.77
CA GLN A 45 8.53 6.07 8.84
C GLN A 45 7.39 5.16 8.35
N LEU A 46 6.83 5.45 7.17
CA LEU A 46 5.77 4.66 6.56
C LEU A 46 6.21 3.22 6.25
N HIS A 47 7.48 3.01 5.90
CA HIS A 47 8.06 1.70 5.60
C HIS A 47 8.00 0.73 6.79
N THR A 48 7.90 1.23 8.03
CA THR A 48 7.77 0.38 9.23
C THR A 48 6.49 -0.46 9.25
N ALA A 49 5.46 -0.06 8.49
CA ALA A 49 4.21 -0.79 8.32
C ALA A 49 4.23 -1.79 7.14
N LEU A 50 5.21 -1.67 6.23
CA LEU A 50 5.28 -2.47 5.00
C LEU A 50 5.41 -4.00 5.22
N PRO A 51 6.12 -4.50 6.26
CA PRO A 51 6.24 -5.95 6.47
C PRO A 51 4.90 -6.67 6.65
N PHE A 52 3.87 -5.96 7.15
CA PHE A 52 2.57 -6.53 7.46
C PHE A 52 1.66 -6.58 6.23
N SER A 53 1.06 -7.74 5.99
CA SER A 53 0.10 -7.95 4.90
C SER A 53 -1.10 -7.01 4.99
N PRO A 54 -1.46 -6.32 3.90
CA PRO A 54 -2.63 -5.46 3.87
C PRO A 54 -3.95 -6.24 4.01
N ALA A 55 -4.00 -7.48 3.54
CA ALA A 55 -5.20 -8.32 3.62
C ALA A 55 -5.23 -9.20 4.87
N ALA A 56 -4.09 -9.81 5.21
CA ALA A 56 -4.02 -10.84 6.24
C ALA A 56 -3.56 -10.34 7.61
N GLN A 57 -2.86 -9.20 7.68
CA GLN A 57 -2.31 -8.62 8.92
C GLN A 57 -2.73 -7.16 9.09
N ARG A 58 -4.00 -6.88 8.79
CA ARG A 58 -4.55 -5.51 8.77
C ARG A 58 -4.49 -4.85 10.14
N GLU A 59 -4.75 -5.61 11.20
CA GLU A 59 -4.75 -5.11 12.58
C GLU A 59 -3.33 -4.78 13.06
N GLU A 60 -2.36 -5.66 12.80
CA GLU A 60 -0.95 -5.43 13.14
C GLU A 60 -0.42 -4.21 12.40
N ARG A 61 -0.76 -4.08 11.11
CA ARG A 61 -0.42 -2.91 10.29
C ARG A 61 -1.02 -1.63 10.84
N ALA A 62 -2.30 -1.65 11.21
CA ALA A 62 -2.98 -0.52 11.84
C ALA A 62 -2.38 -0.19 13.23
N GLY A 63 -1.94 -1.19 13.98
CA GLY A 63 -1.28 -1.06 15.28
C GLY A 63 0.08 -0.35 15.22
N ARG A 64 0.73 -0.31 14.04
CA ARG A 64 1.95 0.50 13.83
C ARG A 64 1.65 2.00 13.65
N TRP A 65 0.42 2.34 13.27
CA TRP A 65 0.06 3.72 12.94
C TRP A 65 0.28 4.74 14.07
N PRO A 66 -0.04 4.46 15.35
CA PRO A 66 0.23 5.41 16.43
C PRO A 66 1.70 5.82 16.55
N GLY A 67 2.63 4.88 16.33
CA GLY A 67 4.07 5.17 16.32
C GLY A 67 4.48 6.03 15.14
N ILE A 68 3.96 5.71 13.95
CA ILE A 68 4.16 6.49 12.72
C ILE A 68 3.61 7.91 12.89
N ALA A 69 2.37 8.06 13.35
CA ALA A 69 1.73 9.35 13.57
C ALA A 69 2.55 10.21 14.54
N LYS A 70 2.96 9.66 15.68
CA LYS A 70 3.81 10.36 16.65
C LYS A 70 5.14 10.84 16.03
N ALA A 71 5.76 10.03 15.18
CA ALA A 71 6.99 10.42 14.51
C ALA A 71 6.76 11.52 13.46
N LEU A 72 5.63 11.52 12.76
CA LEU A 72 5.26 12.54 11.78
C LEU A 72 4.83 13.86 12.43
N GLU A 73 4.23 13.80 13.62
CA GLU A 73 3.83 14.97 14.43
C GLU A 73 5.02 15.67 15.11
N ASP A 74 6.20 15.04 15.13
CA ASP A 74 7.38 15.64 15.73
C ASP A 74 7.65 17.04 15.14
N PRO A 75 7.93 18.07 15.95
CA PRO A 75 8.20 19.43 15.46
C PRO A 75 9.29 19.51 14.39
N SER A 76 10.25 18.58 14.39
CA SER A 76 11.30 18.48 13.37
C SER A 76 10.80 17.99 12.01
N MET A 77 9.65 17.30 11.98
CA MET A 77 8.98 16.80 10.78
C MET A 77 7.92 17.78 10.28
N GLY A 78 7.21 18.45 11.20
CA GLY A 78 6.29 19.54 10.89
C GLY A 78 5.09 19.14 10.03
N VAL A 79 4.71 17.86 10.00
CA VAL A 79 3.56 17.39 9.24
C VAL A 79 2.27 17.69 10.03
N PRO A 80 1.32 18.46 9.47
CA PRO A 80 0.08 18.76 10.18
C PRO A 80 -0.75 17.51 10.49
N GLY A 81 -1.40 17.45 11.66
CA GLY A 81 -2.20 16.30 12.07
C GLY A 81 -3.33 15.93 11.08
N TYR A 82 -3.93 16.92 10.41
CA TYR A 82 -4.94 16.65 9.36
C TYR A 82 -4.34 15.92 8.15
N CYS A 83 -3.10 16.22 7.77
CA CYS A 83 -2.37 15.52 6.71
C CYS A 83 -2.10 14.07 7.11
N ILE A 84 -1.71 13.85 8.37
CA ILE A 84 -1.46 12.51 8.93
C ILE A 84 -2.74 11.68 8.93
N GLY A 85 -3.87 12.25 9.35
CA GLY A 85 -5.18 11.58 9.31
C GLY A 85 -5.60 11.17 7.89
N ARG A 86 -5.37 12.03 6.90
CA ARG A 86 -5.64 11.73 5.48
C ARG A 86 -4.66 10.70 4.92
N LEU A 87 -3.38 10.79 5.26
CA LEU A 87 -2.35 9.79 4.88
C LEU A 87 -2.73 8.42 5.43
N ARG A 88 -3.17 8.32 6.68
CA ARG A 88 -3.67 7.08 7.28
C ARG A 88 -4.79 6.48 6.44
N THR A 89 -5.79 7.31 6.14
CA THR A 89 -7.00 6.90 5.42
C THR A 89 -6.65 6.43 4.01
N ALA A 90 -5.72 7.12 3.34
CA ALA A 90 -5.18 6.72 2.05
C ALA A 90 -4.48 5.37 2.10
N LEU A 91 -3.49 5.26 2.98
CA LEU A 91 -2.52 4.18 2.97
C LEU A 91 -3.08 2.90 3.57
N LEU A 92 -3.88 2.99 4.63
CA LEU A 92 -4.50 1.84 5.29
C LEU A 92 -5.92 1.57 4.80
N GLY A 93 -6.64 2.62 4.37
CA GLY A 93 -8.01 2.48 3.88
C GLY A 93 -8.06 1.98 2.45
N ALA A 94 -7.13 2.37 1.57
CA ALA A 94 -7.10 1.88 0.19
C ALA A 94 -6.46 0.48 0.06
N ALA A 95 -5.60 0.08 0.98
CA ALA A 95 -4.96 -1.24 0.97
C ALA A 95 -5.99 -2.39 1.03
N GLY A 96 -5.71 -3.51 0.35
CA GLY A 96 -6.57 -4.70 0.32
C GLY A 96 -6.75 -5.28 -1.07
N GLU A 97 -7.87 -5.96 -1.34
CA GLU A 97 -8.18 -6.53 -2.66
C GLU A 97 -8.01 -5.49 -3.79
N LEU A 98 -7.34 -5.90 -4.88
CA LEU A 98 -6.82 -4.98 -5.89
C LEU A 98 -7.91 -4.10 -6.53
N GLY A 99 -9.02 -4.69 -6.96
CA GLY A 99 -10.10 -3.95 -7.63
C GLY A 99 -10.72 -2.89 -6.72
N ALA A 100 -11.10 -3.29 -5.52
CA ALA A 100 -11.68 -2.38 -4.53
C ALA A 100 -10.66 -1.33 -4.06
N GLY A 101 -9.37 -1.69 -3.93
CA GLY A 101 -8.31 -0.75 -3.58
C GLY A 101 -8.09 0.32 -4.63
N LEU A 102 -8.06 -0.05 -5.91
CA LEU A 102 -7.93 0.88 -7.03
C LEU A 102 -9.13 1.84 -7.13
N ALA A 103 -10.34 1.35 -6.85
CA ALA A 103 -11.53 2.19 -6.77
C ALA A 103 -11.42 3.24 -5.66
N ARG A 104 -10.94 2.84 -4.46
CA ARG A 104 -10.71 3.77 -3.34
C ARG A 104 -9.61 4.80 -3.66
N MET A 105 -8.50 4.39 -4.27
CA MET A 105 -7.44 5.32 -4.71
C MET A 105 -7.95 6.31 -5.77
N THR A 106 -8.80 5.85 -6.69
CA THR A 106 -9.40 6.72 -7.71
C THR A 106 -10.36 7.73 -7.08
N ALA A 107 -11.15 7.32 -6.08
CA ALA A 107 -12.00 8.25 -5.31
C ALA A 107 -11.16 9.30 -4.57
N MET A 108 -10.02 8.89 -4.01
CA MET A 108 -9.10 9.82 -3.36
C MET A 108 -8.45 10.80 -4.34
N ALA A 109 -8.08 10.36 -5.55
CA ALA A 109 -7.60 11.25 -6.60
C ALA A 109 -8.64 12.32 -6.98
N LYS A 110 -9.93 11.94 -7.04
CA LYS A 110 -11.05 12.89 -7.24
C LYS A 110 -11.16 13.89 -6.10
N GLU A 111 -11.05 13.43 -4.86
CA GLU A 111 -11.08 14.29 -3.68
C GLU A 111 -9.94 15.31 -3.72
N LEU A 112 -8.70 14.87 -3.96
CA LEU A 112 -7.54 15.76 -4.08
C LEU A 112 -7.68 16.77 -5.23
N ALA A 113 -8.25 16.35 -6.36
CA ALA A 113 -8.54 17.25 -7.47
C ALA A 113 -9.54 18.35 -7.08
N SER A 114 -10.52 18.02 -6.24
CA SER A 114 -11.53 18.97 -5.77
C SER A 114 -11.06 19.88 -4.63
N SER A 115 -10.18 19.41 -3.75
CA SER A 115 -9.65 20.20 -2.62
C SER A 115 -8.72 21.33 -3.05
N GLY A 116 -8.09 21.21 -4.23
CA GLY A 116 -7.26 22.28 -4.80
C GLY A 116 -8.05 23.53 -5.24
N ALA A 117 -9.37 23.43 -5.39
CA ALA A 117 -10.22 24.51 -5.89
C ALA A 117 -10.68 25.52 -4.81
N SER A 118 -10.51 25.21 -3.52
CA SER A 118 -11.05 26.02 -2.41
C SER A 118 -10.07 27.03 -1.80
N GLY A 119 -8.83 27.12 -2.29
CA GLY A 119 -7.76 27.95 -1.69
C GLY A 119 -7.51 29.33 -2.30
N GLY A 120 -8.14 29.70 -3.41
CA GLY A 120 -7.94 31.03 -3.99
C GLY A 120 -8.56 31.20 -5.37
N GLY A 121 -9.69 31.91 -5.44
CA GLY A 121 -10.05 32.91 -6.45
C GLY A 121 -10.01 32.62 -7.96
N ALA A 122 -9.55 31.47 -8.44
CA ALA A 122 -9.46 31.19 -9.87
C ALA A 122 -10.59 30.24 -10.28
N ARG A 123 -11.64 30.82 -10.87
CA ARG A 123 -12.70 30.07 -11.56
C ARG A 123 -12.05 29.09 -12.53
N VAL A 124 -12.20 27.80 -12.27
CA VAL A 124 -11.79 26.73 -13.18
C VAL A 124 -12.63 26.82 -14.45
N GLY A 125 -12.07 27.46 -15.48
CA GLY A 125 -12.58 27.35 -16.83
C GLY A 125 -12.58 25.89 -17.27
N ARG A 126 -13.45 25.56 -18.23
CA ARG A 126 -13.83 24.22 -18.71
C ARG A 126 -12.70 23.37 -19.35
N GLY A 127 -11.44 23.66 -19.03
CA GLY A 127 -10.22 22.95 -19.43
C GLY A 127 -9.13 22.94 -18.35
N GLY A 128 -9.52 22.94 -17.06
CA GLY A 128 -8.60 23.02 -15.93
C GLY A 128 -7.60 21.86 -15.85
N VAL A 129 -6.33 22.21 -15.72
CA VAL A 129 -5.24 21.26 -15.44
C VAL A 129 -5.46 20.65 -14.05
N LEU A 130 -5.49 19.32 -13.95
CA LEU A 130 -5.59 18.63 -12.67
C LEU A 130 -4.39 18.98 -11.78
N PRO A 131 -4.57 19.11 -10.45
CA PRO A 131 -3.43 19.21 -9.53
C PRO A 131 -2.45 18.07 -9.77
N ALA A 132 -1.15 18.37 -9.77
CA ALA A 132 -0.11 17.39 -10.10
C ALA A 132 -0.25 16.10 -9.27
N SER A 133 -0.55 16.23 -7.97
CA SER A 133 -0.79 15.10 -7.05
C SER A 133 -1.94 14.20 -7.49
N ALA A 134 -3.08 14.77 -7.90
CA ALA A 134 -4.21 14.01 -8.41
C ALA A 134 -3.88 13.33 -9.75
N SER A 135 -3.15 14.03 -10.64
CA SER A 135 -2.70 13.47 -11.92
C SER A 135 -1.78 12.25 -11.72
N LEU A 136 -0.87 12.30 -10.74
CA LEU A 136 0.01 11.18 -10.39
C LEU A 136 -0.78 9.96 -9.93
N LEU A 137 -1.79 10.16 -9.08
CA LEU A 137 -2.66 9.06 -8.62
C LEU A 137 -3.48 8.46 -9.77
N TYR A 138 -4.05 9.29 -10.65
CA TYR A 138 -4.80 8.78 -11.82
C TYR A 138 -3.92 7.99 -12.77
N ALA A 139 -2.70 8.47 -13.05
CA ALA A 139 -1.75 7.75 -13.89
C ALA A 139 -1.42 6.38 -13.27
N ALA A 140 -1.13 6.35 -11.97
CA ALA A 140 -0.84 5.12 -11.26
C ALA A 140 -2.01 4.13 -11.22
N THR A 141 -3.23 4.61 -10.94
CA THR A 141 -4.40 3.73 -10.90
C THR A 141 -4.75 3.20 -12.27
N ALA A 142 -4.66 4.01 -13.33
CA ALA A 142 -4.88 3.57 -14.70
C ALA A 142 -3.88 2.48 -15.11
N GLU A 143 -2.59 2.67 -14.82
CA GLU A 143 -1.55 1.68 -15.11
C GLU A 143 -1.80 0.35 -14.37
N LEU A 144 -2.11 0.43 -13.06
CA LEU A 144 -2.40 -0.77 -12.27
C LEU A 144 -3.72 -1.45 -12.67
N GLN A 145 -4.73 -0.71 -13.16
CA GLN A 145 -5.95 -1.30 -13.72
C GLN A 145 -5.67 -2.11 -14.98
N VAL A 146 -4.81 -1.59 -15.87
CA VAL A 146 -4.37 -2.32 -17.07
C VAL A 146 -3.59 -3.57 -16.67
N LEU A 147 -2.67 -3.46 -15.70
CA LEU A 147 -1.93 -4.61 -15.18
C LEU A 147 -2.88 -5.66 -14.56
N ALA A 148 -3.86 -5.23 -13.75
CA ALA A 148 -4.86 -6.11 -13.16
C ALA A 148 -5.63 -6.91 -14.22
N HIS A 149 -6.02 -6.24 -15.31
CA HIS A 149 -6.69 -6.89 -16.43
C HIS A 149 -5.82 -7.98 -17.06
N TYR A 150 -4.54 -7.70 -17.35
CA TYR A 150 -3.63 -8.70 -17.91
C TYR A 150 -3.32 -9.86 -16.96
N LEU A 151 -3.17 -9.61 -15.65
CA LEU A 151 -3.01 -10.67 -14.66
C LEU A 151 -4.21 -11.62 -14.65
N GLY A 152 -5.43 -11.09 -14.83
CA GLY A 152 -6.64 -11.87 -15.01
C GLY A 152 -6.60 -12.75 -16.27
N LEU A 153 -6.16 -12.19 -17.41
CA LEU A 153 -6.04 -12.94 -18.67
C LEU A 153 -4.99 -14.05 -18.62
N VAL A 154 -3.88 -13.84 -17.93
CA VAL A 154 -2.79 -14.84 -17.77
C VAL A 154 -3.16 -15.94 -16.75
N GLY A 155 -4.26 -15.78 -16.01
CA GLY A 155 -4.72 -16.78 -15.05
C GLY A 155 -3.93 -16.76 -13.73
N VAL A 156 -3.31 -15.62 -13.39
CA VAL A 156 -2.60 -15.45 -12.11
C VAL A 156 -3.57 -15.52 -10.91
N CYS A 157 -4.87 -15.36 -11.13
CA CYS A 157 -5.92 -15.50 -10.11
C CYS A 157 -6.23 -16.96 -9.74
N ALA A 158 -5.21 -17.76 -9.44
CA ALA A 158 -5.39 -19.10 -8.89
C ALA A 158 -5.95 -19.04 -7.46
N PRO A 159 -6.69 -20.06 -6.97
CA PRO A 159 -7.35 -20.02 -5.65
C PRO A 159 -6.40 -19.79 -4.47
N ALA A 160 -5.10 -20.08 -4.64
CA ALA A 160 -4.07 -19.91 -3.63
C ALA A 160 -3.33 -18.56 -3.69
N LEU A 161 -3.57 -17.74 -4.73
CA LEU A 161 -2.90 -16.46 -4.95
C LEU A 161 -3.88 -15.29 -4.80
N SER A 162 -3.71 -14.50 -3.73
CA SER A 162 -4.45 -13.25 -3.56
C SER A 162 -3.66 -12.08 -4.14
N VAL A 163 -4.26 -11.32 -5.05
CA VAL A 163 -3.68 -10.07 -5.57
C VAL A 163 -4.26 -8.89 -4.81
N VAL A 164 -3.38 -8.10 -4.19
CA VAL A 164 -3.76 -7.00 -3.31
C VAL A 164 -3.07 -5.71 -3.71
N LEU A 165 -3.75 -4.59 -3.56
CA LEU A 165 -3.16 -3.26 -3.64
C LEU A 165 -2.49 -2.93 -2.30
N ASP A 166 -1.25 -2.48 -2.37
CA ASP A 166 -0.49 -1.94 -1.24
C ASP A 166 0.07 -0.55 -1.60
N PRO A 167 -0.64 0.54 -1.23
CA PRO A 167 -0.20 1.90 -1.49
C PRO A 167 1.03 2.33 -0.69
N LEU A 168 1.47 1.54 0.30
CA LEU A 168 2.68 1.81 1.10
C LEU A 168 3.94 1.23 0.47
N MET A 169 3.83 0.54 -0.67
CA MET A 169 5.02 0.04 -1.38
C MET A 169 5.88 1.21 -1.84
N ILE A 170 6.99 1.39 -1.13
CA ILE A 170 7.98 2.42 -1.42
C ILE A 170 9.01 1.79 -2.38
N PRO A 171 9.19 2.37 -3.58
CA PRO A 171 10.19 1.88 -4.51
C PRO A 171 11.61 2.09 -3.96
N PRO A 172 12.52 1.14 -4.16
CA PRO A 172 13.95 1.44 -4.17
C PRO A 172 14.29 2.49 -5.24
N ASP A 173 15.48 3.08 -5.16
CA ASP A 173 15.95 4.00 -6.19
C ASP A 173 15.94 3.37 -7.59
N GLY A 174 15.57 4.16 -8.60
CA GLY A 174 15.56 3.77 -10.01
C GLY A 174 14.25 3.18 -10.55
N TYR A 175 13.32 2.76 -9.69
CA TYR A 175 11.97 2.37 -10.14
C TYR A 175 11.14 3.59 -10.54
N SER A 176 10.32 3.45 -11.58
CA SER A 176 9.54 4.54 -12.20
C SER A 176 8.04 4.26 -12.34
N GLY A 177 7.59 3.02 -12.14
CA GLY A 177 6.20 2.61 -12.43
C GLY A 177 5.61 1.65 -11.41
N ALA A 178 4.86 0.66 -11.91
CA ALA A 178 4.29 -0.41 -11.12
C ALA A 178 5.37 -1.21 -10.36
N LEU A 179 5.04 -1.57 -9.12
CA LEU A 179 5.87 -2.35 -8.21
C LEU A 179 5.12 -3.62 -7.82
N PHE A 180 5.85 -4.69 -7.57
CA PHE A 180 5.27 -5.91 -7.00
C PHE A 180 6.16 -6.54 -5.95
N THR A 181 5.53 -7.15 -4.95
CA THR A 181 6.18 -8.09 -4.03
C THR A 181 5.32 -9.32 -3.87
N LEU A 182 5.94 -10.48 -3.98
CA LEU A 182 5.31 -11.77 -3.78
C LEU A 182 5.65 -12.26 -2.37
N HIS A 183 4.63 -12.60 -1.60
CA HIS A 183 4.77 -13.06 -0.23
C HIS A 183 4.18 -14.44 -0.03
N LEU A 184 4.87 -15.28 0.72
CA LEU A 184 4.33 -16.50 1.28
C LEU A 184 3.76 -16.20 2.66
N LEU A 185 2.47 -16.46 2.83
CA LEU A 185 1.77 -16.38 4.11
C LEU A 185 1.76 -17.77 4.74
N THR A 186 2.53 -17.94 5.82
CA THR A 186 2.61 -19.20 6.56
C THR A 186 1.94 -19.05 7.93
N PRO A 187 1.19 -20.06 8.40
CA PRO A 187 0.74 -20.09 9.78
C PRO A 187 1.93 -20.05 10.73
N GLY A 188 1.99 -19.06 11.60
CA GLY A 188 2.94 -19.01 12.70
C GLY A 188 2.48 -19.89 13.87
N PRO A 189 3.40 -20.30 14.75
CA PRO A 189 3.03 -20.98 15.98
C PRO A 189 2.08 -20.06 16.78
N ALA A 190 1.03 -20.65 17.36
CA ALA A 190 0.17 -19.93 18.28
C ALA A 190 1.04 -19.38 19.43
N PRO A 191 0.83 -18.13 19.87
CA PRO A 191 1.56 -17.61 21.02
C PRO A 191 1.27 -18.52 22.22
N ALA A 192 2.32 -18.91 22.95
CA ALA A 192 2.16 -19.69 24.16
C ALA A 192 1.25 -18.91 25.11
N VAL A 193 0.08 -19.47 25.43
CA VAL A 193 -0.94 -18.82 26.26
C VAL A 193 -0.42 -18.79 27.71
N THR A 194 0.35 -17.77 28.06
CA THR A 194 0.68 -17.46 29.45
C THR A 194 -0.35 -16.46 29.98
N GLY A 195 -1.38 -16.99 30.65
CA GLY A 195 -2.13 -16.32 31.72
C GLY A 195 -2.84 -14.99 31.43
N ALA A 196 -4.18 -15.05 31.47
CA ALA A 196 -5.11 -13.99 31.87
C ALA A 196 -5.17 -12.69 31.04
N SER A 197 -6.13 -12.62 30.11
CA SER A 197 -7.37 -11.85 30.27
C SER A 197 -8.17 -11.79 28.96
N SER A 198 -9.47 -11.91 29.10
CA SER A 198 -10.51 -11.94 28.09
C SER A 198 -10.58 -10.66 27.24
N GLY A 199 -10.40 -10.80 25.93
CA GLY A 199 -10.66 -9.74 24.95
C GLY A 199 -10.39 -10.24 23.53
N SER A 200 -11.46 -10.60 22.82
CA SER A 200 -11.47 -11.11 21.46
C SER A 200 -10.67 -10.26 20.46
N SER A 201 -9.67 -10.88 19.83
CA SER A 201 -9.38 -10.69 18.41
C SER A 201 -8.46 -11.83 17.97
N SER A 202 -8.97 -12.69 17.10
CA SER A 202 -8.24 -13.75 16.42
C SER A 202 -7.18 -13.14 15.50
N SER A 203 -6.12 -12.56 16.08
CA SER A 203 -4.92 -12.17 15.36
C SER A 203 -4.32 -13.46 14.83
N SER A 204 -4.56 -13.73 13.55
CA SER A 204 -3.92 -14.85 12.89
C SER A 204 -2.43 -14.54 12.92
N THR A 205 -1.64 -15.37 13.60
CA THR A 205 -0.18 -15.25 13.65
C THR A 205 0.44 -15.65 12.30
N LEU A 206 -0.08 -15.13 11.19
CA LEU A 206 0.52 -15.36 9.88
C LEU A 206 1.89 -14.70 9.83
N ARG A 207 2.89 -15.45 9.39
CA ARG A 207 4.20 -14.92 9.04
C ARG A 207 4.20 -14.60 7.56
N CYS A 208 4.75 -13.45 7.22
CA CYS A 208 4.85 -12.97 5.86
C CYS A 208 6.30 -13.04 5.41
N HIS A 209 6.60 -13.91 4.45
CA HIS A 209 7.94 -14.06 3.89
C HIS A 209 7.98 -13.55 2.46
N THR A 210 8.80 -12.55 2.17
CA THR A 210 9.01 -12.06 0.80
C THR A 210 9.73 -13.13 -0.01
N LEU A 211 9.11 -13.62 -1.08
CA LEU A 211 9.68 -14.57 -2.03
C LEU A 211 10.35 -13.88 -3.22
N ALA A 212 9.72 -12.82 -3.72
CA ALA A 212 10.20 -12.06 -4.87
C ALA A 212 9.75 -10.61 -4.76
N ALA A 213 10.51 -9.72 -5.41
CA ALA A 213 10.18 -8.31 -5.54
C ALA A 213 10.65 -7.80 -6.89
N GLY A 214 9.98 -6.78 -7.42
CA GLY A 214 10.37 -6.14 -8.67
C GLY A 214 9.43 -5.02 -9.06
N GLY A 215 9.57 -4.55 -10.30
CA GLY A 215 8.80 -3.42 -10.81
C GLY A 215 9.40 -2.82 -12.08
N ARG A 216 8.79 -1.75 -12.59
CA ARG A 216 9.26 -1.00 -13.77
C ARG A 216 10.34 0.01 -13.39
N TYR A 217 11.45 0.04 -14.14
CA TYR A 217 12.60 0.96 -13.95
C TYR A 217 13.09 1.53 -15.30
N ASP A 218 12.40 2.53 -15.82
CA ASP A 218 12.68 3.06 -17.17
C ASP A 218 14.01 3.85 -17.26
N GLY A 219 14.47 4.40 -16.12
CA GLY A 219 15.65 5.27 -16.07
C GLY A 219 16.99 4.54 -16.01
N LEU A 220 17.02 3.28 -15.58
CA LEU A 220 18.27 2.57 -15.28
C LEU A 220 19.11 2.33 -16.53
N LEU A 221 18.46 1.97 -17.65
CA LEU A 221 19.14 1.78 -18.93
C LEU A 221 19.68 3.10 -19.50
N ARG A 222 19.01 4.22 -19.25
CA ARG A 222 19.49 5.55 -19.68
C ARG A 222 20.74 5.99 -18.92
N MET A 223 20.89 5.59 -17.67
CA MET A 223 22.11 5.91 -16.89
C MET A 223 23.34 5.14 -17.40
N LEU A 224 23.15 3.96 -17.98
CA LEU A 224 24.23 3.14 -18.54
C LEU A 224 24.58 3.51 -19.98
N TRP A 225 23.74 4.33 -20.64
CA TRP A 225 23.94 4.74 -22.03
C TRP A 225 23.84 6.28 -22.15
N PRO A 226 24.87 7.02 -21.67
CA PRO A 226 24.92 8.47 -21.83
C PRO A 226 24.93 8.84 -23.34
N PRO A 227 24.33 9.98 -23.71
CA PRO A 227 24.22 10.42 -25.11
C PRO A 227 25.58 10.66 -25.78
#